data_AF-A0A5K0WQT0-F1
#
_entry.id   AF-A0A5K0WQT0-F1
#
_cell.length_a   1.000
_cell.length_b   1.000
_cell.length_c   1.000
_cell.angle_alpha   90.00
_cell.angle_beta   90.00
_cell.angle_gamma   90.00
#
_symmetry.space_group_name_H-M   'P 1'
#
loop_
_entity.id
_entity.type
_entity.pdbx_description
1 polymer ?
#
loop_
_entity_poly.entity_id
_entity_poly.type
_entity_poly.pdbx_seq_one_letter_code
_entity_poly.pdbx_strand_id
1 'polypeptide(L)'
;AMASVAEILWDEMKRKRRIPSGSKSKVAQPFASQSMDELLQFLDGSQLKENDCIVSVIIHNIDGPGLRDCESQQSLARLACCSQVRLIASIDH
;
A
#
# COMPACT_ATOMS: atom_id res chain seq x y z
N ALA A 1 1.04 7.61 5.31
CA ALA A 1 1.26 6.15 5.41
C ALA A 1 1.12 5.46 4.05
N MET A 2 -0.03 5.53 3.37
CA MET A 2 -0.26 4.77 2.13
C MET A 2 0.68 5.13 0.97
N ALA A 3 0.96 6.41 0.74
CA ALA A 3 1.94 6.82 -0.27
C ALA A 3 3.31 6.17 -0.02
N SER A 4 3.75 6.11 1.23
CA SER A 4 5.03 5.46 1.61
C SER A 4 5.02 3.95 1.35
N VAL A 5 3.89 3.27 1.59
CA VAL A 5 3.75 1.84 1.26
C VAL A 5 3.85 1.61 -0.25
N ALA A 6 3.22 2.49 -1.04
CA ALA A 6 3.29 2.44 -2.50
C ALA A 6 4.71 2.71 -3.03
N GLU A 7 5.43 3.70 -2.48
CA GLU A 7 6.83 3.98 -2.80
C GLU A 7 7.73 2.77 -2.51
N ILE A 8 7.58 2.15 -1.33
CA ILE A 8 8.38 0.97 -0.95
C ILE A 8 8.14 -0.19 -1.94
N LEU A 9 6.87 -0.46 -2.27
CA LEU A 9 6.52 -1.50 -3.24
C LEU A 9 7.14 -1.18 -4.61
N TRP A 10 7.03 0.07 -5.05
CA TRP A 10 7.57 0.55 -6.31
C TRP A 10 9.09 0.36 -6.40
N ASP A 11 9.83 0.70 -5.33
CA ASP A 11 11.27 0.56 -5.28
C ASP A 11 11.74 -0.90 -5.19
N GLU A 12 10.97 -1.79 -4.56
CA GLU A 12 11.22 -3.24 -4.61
C GLU A 12 11.01 -3.80 -6.03
N MET A 13 9.98 -3.35 -6.74
CA MET A 13 9.72 -3.78 -8.12
C MET A 13 10.80 -3.33 -9.09
N LYS A 14 11.30 -2.08 -8.95
CA LYS A 14 12.46 -1.59 -9.70
C LYS A 14 13.68 -2.47 -9.47
N ARG A 15 13.99 -2.78 -8.21
CA ARG A 15 15.15 -3.63 -7.84
C ARG A 15 15.06 -5.01 -8.48
N LYS A 16 13.86 -5.61 -8.53
CA LYS A 16 13.63 -6.91 -9.17
C LYS A 16 13.51 -6.84 -10.71
N ARG A 17 13.62 -5.66 -11.32
CA ARG A 17 13.37 -5.39 -12.76
C ARG A 17 11.99 -5.87 -13.25
N ARG A 18 11.00 -5.89 -12.36
CA ARG A 18 9.63 -6.36 -12.64
C ARG A 18 8.68 -5.21 -12.97
N ILE A 19 9.20 -4.13 -13.55
CA ILE A 19 8.41 -2.94 -13.82
C ILE A 19 7.45 -3.24 -14.98
N PRO A 20 6.13 -3.13 -14.81
CA PRO A 20 5.19 -3.32 -15.90
C PRO A 20 5.43 -2.26 -16.99
N SER A 21 5.58 -2.71 -18.23
CA SER A 21 5.91 -1.88 -19.41
C SER A 21 4.92 -0.72 -19.67
N GLY A 22 3.73 -0.73 -19.05
CA GLY A 22 2.68 0.27 -19.22
C GLY A 22 2.63 1.39 -18.17
N SER A 23 3.43 1.36 -17.11
CA SER A 23 3.32 2.34 -16.01
C SER A 23 4.06 3.67 -16.25
N LYS A 24 4.85 3.78 -17.33
CA LYS A 24 5.75 4.92 -17.58
C LYS A 24 5.09 6.30 -17.49
N SER A 25 3.80 6.43 -17.79
CA SER A 25 3.15 7.74 -17.93
C SER A 25 2.63 8.36 -16.62
N LYS A 26 2.42 7.59 -15.54
CA LYS A 26 2.00 8.12 -14.22
C LYS A 26 3.11 8.14 -13.16
N VAL A 27 4.23 7.48 -13.45
CA VAL A 27 5.40 7.31 -12.56
C VAL A 27 6.23 8.59 -12.37
N ALA A 28 5.98 9.64 -13.16
CA ALA A 28 6.67 10.92 -13.00
C ALA A 28 6.17 11.73 -11.78
N GLN A 29 4.96 11.44 -11.28
CA GLN A 29 4.44 12.10 -10.09
C GLN A 29 4.74 11.30 -8.81
N PRO A 30 5.17 11.97 -7.73
CA PRO A 30 5.30 11.33 -6.41
C PRO A 30 3.99 10.66 -5.99
N PHE A 31 4.06 9.49 -5.35
CA PHE A 31 2.84 8.85 -4.81
C PHE A 31 2.15 9.74 -3.75
N ALA A 32 2.89 10.66 -3.14
CA ALA A 32 2.36 11.66 -2.22
C ALA A 32 1.35 12.65 -2.86
N SER A 33 1.36 12.83 -4.18
CA SER A 33 0.39 13.69 -4.89
C SER A 33 -0.79 12.91 -5.48
N GLN A 34 -0.82 11.60 -5.35
CA GLN A 34 -1.89 10.75 -5.87
C GLN A 34 -3.07 10.68 -4.90
N SER A 35 -4.26 10.44 -5.44
CA SER A 35 -5.45 10.21 -4.63
C SER A 35 -5.41 8.85 -3.93
N MET A 36 -6.17 8.71 -2.85
CA MET A 36 -6.27 7.44 -2.11
C MET A 36 -6.70 6.27 -2.99
N ASP A 37 -7.67 6.49 -3.88
CA ASP A 37 -8.16 5.44 -4.78
C ASP A 37 -7.10 5.02 -5.81
N GLU A 38 -6.27 5.95 -6.30
CA GLU A 38 -5.14 5.64 -7.18
C GLU A 38 -4.07 4.81 -6.46
N LEU A 39 -3.77 5.15 -5.20
CA LEU A 39 -2.84 4.38 -4.37
C LEU A 39 -3.35 2.95 -4.12
N LEU A 40 -4.63 2.81 -3.78
CA LEU A 40 -5.25 1.51 -3.55
C LEU A 40 -5.30 0.67 -4.82
N GLN A 41 -5.60 1.26 -5.99
CA GLN A 41 -5.59 0.56 -7.28
C GLN A 41 -4.21 0.02 -7.64
N PHE A 42 -3.15 0.77 -7.31
CA PHE A 42 -1.77 0.33 -7.50
C PHE A 42 -1.42 -0.82 -6.55
N LEU A 43 -1.73 -0.67 -5.26
CA LEU A 43 -1.43 -1.67 -4.23
C LEU A 43 -2.26 -2.96 -4.40
N ASP A 44 -3.43 -2.88 -5.03
CA ASP A 44 -4.24 -4.06 -5.34
C ASP A 44 -3.63 -4.92 -6.46
N GLY A 45 -2.50 -4.50 -7.04
CA GLY A 45 -1.76 -5.35 -7.97
C GLY A 45 -2.44 -5.49 -9.34
N SER A 46 -3.35 -4.57 -9.70
CA SER A 46 -3.98 -4.52 -11.03
C SER A 46 -2.99 -4.58 -12.21
N GLN A 47 -1.72 -4.25 -11.96
CA GLN A 47 -0.63 -4.24 -12.93
C GLN A 47 0.45 -5.33 -12.69
N LEU A 48 0.28 -6.20 -11.69
CA LEU A 48 1.27 -7.19 -11.26
C LEU A 48 0.72 -8.61 -11.39
N LYS A 49 1.59 -9.55 -11.75
CA LYS A 49 1.25 -10.99 -11.66
C LYS A 49 1.20 -11.39 -10.18
N GLU A 50 0.23 -12.23 -9.82
CA GLU A 50 0.12 -12.77 -8.47
C GLU A 50 1.47 -13.34 -7.99
N ASN A 51 1.89 -12.94 -6.78
CA ASN A 51 3.06 -13.40 -6.03
C ASN A 51 4.43 -12.73 -6.34
N ASP A 52 4.48 -11.66 -7.15
CA ASP A 52 5.78 -11.08 -7.51
C ASP A 52 6.36 -10.06 -6.51
N CYS A 53 5.54 -9.40 -5.67
CA CYS A 53 6.02 -8.51 -4.60
C CYS A 53 4.95 -8.12 -3.56
N ILE A 54 5.06 -8.59 -2.32
CA ILE A 54 4.15 -8.24 -1.22
C ILE A 54 4.84 -7.27 -0.25
N VAL A 55 4.13 -6.22 0.20
CA VAL A 55 4.56 -5.38 1.32
C VAL A 55 3.84 -5.79 2.60
N SER A 56 4.61 -6.05 3.66
CA SER A 56 4.06 -6.30 4.99
C SER A 56 4.05 -5.00 5.80
N VAL A 57 2.87 -4.58 6.25
CA VAL A 57 2.68 -3.42 7.12
C VAL A 57 2.46 -3.92 8.54
N ILE A 58 3.37 -3.58 9.45
CA ILE A 58 3.30 -3.95 10.86
C ILE A 58 2.82 -2.75 11.65
N ILE A 59 1.69 -2.90 12.34
CA ILE A 59 1.10 -1.86 13.18
C ILE A 59 1.12 -2.34 14.63
N HIS A 60 1.75 -1.59 15.50
CA HIS A 60 1.60 -1.80 16.93
C HIS A 60 0.39 -1.00 17.42
N ASN A 61 -0.44 -1.61 18.26
CA ASN A 61 -1.60 -0.98 18.90
C ASN A 61 -2.58 -0.33 17.89
N ILE A 62 -3.19 -1.14 17.03
CA ILE A 62 -4.10 -0.67 15.96
C ILE A 62 -5.36 0.04 16.50
N ASP A 63 -5.74 -0.22 17.75
CA ASP A 63 -6.82 0.45 18.48
C ASP A 63 -6.36 1.64 19.32
N GLY A 64 -5.10 2.05 19.16
CA GLY A 64 -4.54 3.23 19.79
C GLY A 64 -5.26 4.53 19.39
N PRO A 65 -5.15 5.60 20.21
CA PRO A 65 -5.91 6.84 20.04
C PRO A 65 -5.69 7.54 18.69
N GLY A 66 -4.54 7.33 18.04
CA GLY A 66 -4.23 7.92 16.73
C GLY A 66 -4.75 7.13 15.52
N LEU A 67 -5.32 5.94 15.73
CA LEU A 67 -5.82 5.07 14.65
C LEU A 67 -7.26 4.59 14.89
N ARG A 68 -7.81 4.75 16.09
CA ARG A 68 -9.13 4.21 16.47
C ARG A 68 -10.33 4.95 15.89
N ASP A 69 -10.12 6.09 15.24
CA ASP A 69 -11.20 6.82 14.58
C ASP A 69 -11.68 6.07 13.33
N CYS A 70 -12.94 6.30 12.93
CA CYS A 70 -13.57 5.57 11.84
C CYS A 70 -12.86 5.75 10.49
N GLU A 71 -12.29 6.94 10.24
CA GLU A 71 -11.62 7.25 8.97
C GLU A 71 -10.30 6.48 8.84
N SER A 72 -9.51 6.47 9.92
CA SER A 72 -8.27 5.69 10.01
C SER A 72 -8.55 4.19 9.88
N GLN A 73 -9.52 3.64 10.63
CA GLN A 73 -9.86 2.22 10.55
C GLN A 73 -10.40 1.84 9.17
N GLN A 74 -11.22 2.68 8.54
CA GLN A 74 -11.69 2.43 7.18
C GLN A 74 -10.53 2.44 6.18
N SER A 75 -9.59 3.36 6.33
CA SER A 75 -8.39 3.43 5.48
C SER A 75 -7.52 2.18 5.64
N LEU A 76 -7.32 1.70 6.87
CA LEU A 76 -6.59 0.46 7.17
C LEU A 76 -7.31 -0.77 6.61
N ALA A 77 -8.64 -0.81 6.70
CA ALA A 77 -9.43 -1.89 6.11
C ALA A 77 -9.28 -1.94 4.59
N ARG A 78 -9.37 -0.79 3.90
CA ARG A 78 -9.14 -0.72 2.44
C ARG A 78 -7.73 -1.16 2.07
N LEU A 79 -6.74 -0.73 2.84
CA LEU A 79 -5.34 -1.11 2.64
C LEU A 79 -5.13 -2.63 2.81
N ALA A 80 -5.78 -3.25 3.79
CA ALA A 80 -5.71 -4.70 4.03
C ALA A 80 -6.40 -5.54 2.95
N CYS A 81 -7.34 -4.96 2.18
CA CYS A 81 -8.00 -5.64 1.06
C CYS A 81 -7.11 -5.72 -0.19
N CYS A 82 -6.05 -4.93 -0.30
CA CYS A 82 -5.18 -4.91 -1.47
C CYS A 82 -4.37 -6.21 -1.59
N SER A 83 -4.38 -6.84 -2.77
CA SER A 83 -3.72 -8.13 -2.98
C SER A 83 -2.20 -8.17 -2.68
N GLN A 84 -1.49 -7.03 -2.82
CA GLN A 84 -0.04 -6.95 -2.55
C GLN A 84 0.29 -6.46 -1.13
N VAL A 85 -0.71 -6.26 -0.27
CA VAL A 85 -0.49 -5.78 1.10
C VAL A 85 -0.85 -6.85 2.11
N ARG A 86 0.05 -7.07 3.07
CA ARG A 86 -0.22 -7.90 4.25
C ARG A 86 -0.17 -7.03 5.49
N LEU A 87 -1.32 -6.82 6.12
CA LEU A 87 -1.40 -6.05 7.36
C LEU A 87 -1.30 -6.99 8.57
N ILE A 88 -0.38 -6.68 9.47
CA ILE A 88 -0.13 -7.43 10.72
C ILE A 88 -0.24 -6.41 11.85
N ALA A 89 -1.07 -6.68 12.84
CA ALA A 89 -1.33 -5.73 13.91
C ALA A 89 -1.33 -6.35 15.31
N SER A 90 -0.86 -5.60 16.31
CA SER A 90 -1.16 -5.86 17.72
C SER A 90 -2.34 -5.00 18.19
N ILE A 91 -3.08 -5.51 19.17
CA ILE A 91 -4.21 -4.84 19.84
C ILE A 91 -3.85 -4.83 21.31
N ASP A 92 -3.82 -3.64 21.93
CA ASP A 92 -3.33 -3.52 23.32
C ASP A 92 -4.45 -3.30 24.34
N HIS A 93 -5.66 -2.92 23.90
CA HIS A 93 -6.87 -2.62 24.69
C HIS A 93 -6.69 -1.83 25.99
#